data_AF-A0A956Z7K4-F1
#
_entry.id   AF-A0A956Z7K4-F1
#
_cell.length_a   1.000
_cell.length_b   1.000
_cell.length_c   1.000
_cell.angle_alpha   90.00
_cell.angle_beta   90.00
_cell.angle_gamma   90.00
#
_symmetry.space_group_name_H-M   'P 1'
#
loop_
_entity.id
_entity.type
_entity.pdbx_description
1 polymer ?
#
loop_
_entity_poly.entity_id
_entity_poly.type
_entity_poly.pdbx_seq_one_letter_code
_entity_poly.pdbx_strand_id
1 'polypeptide(L)'
;QAEGNAPLNTPEHLSAMAQTVVLGGARVLRTAQPDNIRAIKTALPHIPLIGLTKPEPMIEAPNDHVYITPTLADALRVVEAGADIVALDATNRPRPGGELLATIVTELKQQYPHNRLMADVATLDDGLRAAELGFDIVGTTLAGYTTDTVERARCGEPDMDLLRALVAQLPCPVVLEGRVWTPEQVRQGFEAGAWAVVVGSAITRPHQITQRFLTGIPQHSRQ
;
A
#
# COMPACT_ATOMS: atom_id res chain seq x y z
N GLN A 1 6.21 -3.84 5.69
CA GLN A 1 5.18 -4.84 6.06
C GLN A 1 5.76 -6.23 5.92
N ALA A 2 5.38 -7.15 6.81
CA ALA A 2 5.56 -8.59 6.65
C ALA A 2 4.17 -9.25 6.74
N GLU A 3 4.02 -10.48 6.27
CA GLU A 3 2.72 -11.16 6.15
C GLU A 3 2.85 -12.62 6.58
N GLY A 4 1.73 -13.20 7.04
CA GLY A 4 1.63 -14.61 7.41
C GLY A 4 2.68 -15.04 8.44
N ASN A 5 3.25 -16.22 8.26
CA ASN A 5 4.23 -16.81 9.17
C ASN A 5 5.68 -16.31 8.93
N ALA A 6 5.87 -15.19 8.22
CA ALA A 6 7.19 -14.62 8.04
C ALA A 6 7.80 -14.27 9.42
N PRO A 7 9.07 -14.61 9.72
CA PRO A 7 9.68 -14.35 11.03
C PRO A 7 9.68 -12.87 11.46
N LEU A 8 9.69 -11.96 10.48
CA LEU A 8 9.61 -10.52 10.71
C LEU A 8 8.19 -9.99 10.93
N ASN A 9 7.16 -10.84 10.84
CA ASN A 9 5.76 -10.42 11.02
C ASN A 9 5.37 -10.34 12.51
N THR A 10 6.09 -9.52 13.26
CA THR A 10 5.76 -9.17 14.64
C THR A 10 5.86 -7.65 14.84
N PRO A 11 5.09 -7.06 15.77
CA PRO A 11 5.16 -5.63 16.04
C PRO A 11 6.56 -5.14 16.43
N GLU A 12 7.31 -5.94 17.20
CA GLU A 12 8.68 -5.64 17.60
C GLU A 12 9.63 -5.55 16.39
N HIS A 13 9.64 -6.58 15.54
CA HIS A 13 10.52 -6.62 14.38
C HIS A 13 10.16 -5.55 13.35
N LEU A 14 8.87 -5.31 13.12
CA LEU A 14 8.42 -4.25 12.21
C LEU A 14 8.70 -2.85 12.74
N SER A 15 8.67 -2.64 14.05
CA SER A 15 9.08 -1.38 14.67
C SER A 15 10.58 -1.14 14.54
N ALA A 16 11.42 -2.17 14.74
CA ALA A 16 12.86 -2.07 14.49
C ALA A 16 13.18 -1.79 13.01
N MET A 17 12.47 -2.45 12.09
CA MET A 17 12.57 -2.18 10.65
C MET A 17 12.19 -0.73 10.30
N ALA A 18 11.09 -0.23 10.88
CA ALA A 18 10.62 1.14 10.68
C ALA A 18 11.68 2.18 11.13
N GLN A 19 12.27 1.99 12.30
CA GLN A 19 13.36 2.85 12.79
C GLN A 19 14.57 2.81 11.85
N THR A 20 14.93 1.62 11.36
CA THR A 20 16.06 1.43 10.44
C THR A 20 15.87 2.18 9.12
N VAL A 21 14.68 2.11 8.51
CA VAL A 21 14.44 2.81 7.24
C VAL A 21 14.33 4.33 7.42
N VAL A 22 13.88 4.81 8.59
CA VAL A 22 13.88 6.24 8.93
C VAL A 22 15.31 6.76 9.11
N LEU A 23 16.19 6.00 9.76
CA LEU A 23 17.63 6.30 9.80
C LEU A 23 18.23 6.37 8.38
N GLY A 24 17.77 5.51 7.48
CA GLY A 24 18.12 5.53 6.06
C GLY A 24 17.54 6.70 5.26
N GLY A 25 16.69 7.55 5.85
CA GLY A 25 16.17 8.76 5.23
C GLY A 25 14.69 8.73 4.86
N ALA A 26 13.96 7.64 5.12
CA ALA A 26 12.52 7.61 4.91
C ALA A 26 11.81 8.71 5.74
N ARG A 27 10.74 9.29 5.19
CA ARG A 27 9.97 10.39 5.82
C ARG A 27 8.50 10.07 6.05
N VAL A 28 7.99 9.01 5.44
CA VAL A 28 6.64 8.48 5.62
C VAL A 28 6.76 6.96 5.63
N LEU A 29 5.97 6.31 6.46
CA LEU A 29 5.94 4.85 6.57
C LEU A 29 4.56 4.33 6.16
N ARG A 30 4.52 3.11 5.64
CA ARG A 30 3.28 2.37 5.36
C ARG A 30 3.33 1.01 6.03
N THR A 31 2.33 0.69 6.86
CA THR A 31 2.27 -0.57 7.60
C THR A 31 0.86 -1.14 7.66
N ALA A 32 0.76 -2.44 7.91
CA ALA A 32 -0.49 -3.18 7.99
C ALA A 32 -0.69 -3.67 9.42
N GLN A 33 -1.95 -3.77 9.81
CA GLN A 33 -2.47 -4.22 11.11
C GLN A 33 -2.36 -3.20 12.26
N PRO A 34 -3.41 -3.07 13.09
CA PRO A 34 -3.44 -2.13 14.22
C PRO A 34 -2.27 -2.26 15.20
N ASP A 35 -1.84 -3.47 15.53
CA ASP A 35 -0.78 -3.66 16.52
C ASP A 35 0.59 -3.18 16.01
N ASN A 36 0.85 -3.39 14.72
CA ASN A 36 2.05 -2.86 14.08
C ASN A 36 2.00 -1.35 13.94
N ILE A 37 0.83 -0.78 13.61
CA ILE A 37 0.61 0.67 13.55
C ILE A 37 0.92 1.29 14.92
N ARG A 38 0.35 0.75 16.00
CA ARG A 38 0.56 1.23 17.36
C ARG A 38 2.03 1.13 17.80
N ALA A 39 2.68 0.00 17.53
CA ALA A 39 4.08 -0.20 17.87
C ALA A 39 5.01 0.78 17.14
N ILE A 40 4.79 0.99 15.83
CA ILE A 40 5.58 1.94 15.03
C ILE A 40 5.30 3.38 15.47
N LYS A 41 4.04 3.75 15.67
CA LYS A 41 3.67 5.11 16.08
C LYS A 41 4.19 5.44 17.48
N THR A 42 4.27 4.46 18.37
CA THR A 42 4.89 4.62 19.71
C THR A 42 6.39 4.89 19.60
N ALA A 43 7.10 4.16 18.73
CA ALA A 43 8.54 4.33 18.54
C ALA A 43 8.89 5.59 17.74
N LEU A 44 8.01 6.02 16.82
CA LEU A 44 8.24 7.09 15.85
C LEU A 44 7.02 8.04 15.78
N PRO A 45 6.69 8.75 16.87
CA PRO A 45 5.45 9.54 16.95
C PRO A 45 5.35 10.66 15.91
N HIS A 46 6.49 11.20 15.48
CA HIS A 46 6.58 12.32 14.54
C HIS A 46 6.65 11.91 13.08
N ILE A 47 6.74 10.61 12.77
CA ILE A 47 6.79 10.13 11.39
C ILE A 47 5.36 9.87 10.92
N PRO A 48 4.90 10.50 9.83
CA PRO A 48 3.61 10.20 9.23
C PRO A 48 3.51 8.71 8.87
N LEU A 49 2.38 8.10 9.23
CA LEU A 49 2.15 6.67 9.08
C LEU A 49 0.85 6.42 8.30
N ILE A 50 1.00 5.79 7.14
CA ILE A 50 -0.07 5.19 6.36
C ILE A 50 -0.40 3.82 6.95
N GLY A 51 -1.58 3.68 7.52
CA GLY A 51 -2.08 2.45 8.11
C GLY A 51 -3.14 1.78 7.23
N LEU A 52 -3.22 0.45 7.33
CA LEU A 52 -4.27 -0.37 6.72
C LEU A 52 -4.47 -1.67 7.49
N THR A 53 -5.54 -2.40 7.19
CA THR A 53 -5.67 -3.82 7.58
C THR A 53 -5.68 -4.72 6.35
N LYS A 54 -5.29 -5.98 6.56
CA LYS A 54 -5.49 -7.08 5.63
C LYS A 54 -6.06 -8.29 6.39
N PRO A 55 -6.92 -9.11 5.80
CA PRO A 55 -7.33 -10.38 6.39
C PRO A 55 -6.13 -11.28 6.70
N GLU A 56 -6.12 -11.88 7.88
CA GLU A 56 -5.15 -12.90 8.28
C GLU A 56 -5.92 -14.10 8.86
N PRO A 57 -6.01 -15.25 8.15
CA PRO A 57 -5.42 -15.52 6.83
C PRO A 57 -6.05 -14.70 5.70
N MET A 58 -5.33 -14.60 4.58
CA MET A 58 -5.83 -13.93 3.36
C MET A 58 -7.10 -14.62 2.85
N ILE A 59 -7.98 -13.82 2.22
CA ILE A 59 -9.22 -14.31 1.61
C ILE A 59 -8.95 -15.17 0.38
N GLU A 60 -9.92 -16.03 0.05
CA GLU A 60 -9.97 -16.71 -1.24
C GLU A 60 -10.19 -15.69 -2.37
N ALA A 61 -9.52 -15.89 -3.52
CA ALA A 61 -9.60 -15.02 -4.69
C ALA A 61 -9.44 -13.51 -4.36
N PRO A 62 -8.29 -13.08 -3.78
CA PRO A 62 -8.06 -11.68 -3.39
C PRO A 62 -8.02 -10.70 -4.58
N ASN A 63 -7.95 -11.22 -5.81
CA ASN A 63 -8.03 -10.42 -7.02
C ASN A 63 -9.47 -10.00 -7.37
N ASP A 64 -10.48 -10.74 -6.88
CA ASP A 64 -11.89 -10.50 -7.18
C ASP A 64 -12.63 -9.77 -6.05
N HIS A 65 -12.05 -9.71 -4.85
CA HIS A 65 -12.68 -9.13 -3.66
C HIS A 65 -11.78 -8.11 -2.99
N VAL A 66 -12.42 -7.14 -2.32
CA VAL A 66 -11.70 -6.14 -1.53
C VAL A 66 -11.09 -6.76 -0.27
N TYR A 67 -9.80 -6.50 -0.03
CA TYR A 67 -9.07 -7.02 1.13
C TYR A 67 -8.17 -5.99 1.85
N ILE A 68 -7.97 -4.78 1.30
CA ILE A 68 -7.22 -3.72 2.00
C ILE A 68 -8.23 -2.82 2.71
N THR A 69 -8.23 -2.86 4.04
CA THR A 69 -9.16 -2.13 4.92
C THR A 69 -10.60 -2.22 4.40
N PRO A 70 -11.17 -3.45 4.35
CA PRO A 70 -12.35 -3.70 3.52
C PRO A 70 -13.63 -3.05 4.04
N THR A 71 -13.78 -2.91 5.35
CA THR A 71 -15.00 -2.41 6.02
C THR A 71 -14.76 -1.10 6.77
N LEU A 72 -15.84 -0.41 7.15
CA LEU A 72 -15.76 0.72 8.08
C LEU A 72 -15.09 0.32 9.40
N ALA A 73 -15.45 -0.85 9.96
CA ALA A 73 -14.87 -1.33 11.21
C ALA A 73 -13.35 -1.50 11.11
N ASP A 74 -12.85 -1.98 9.97
CA ASP A 74 -11.41 -2.06 9.70
C ASP A 74 -10.74 -0.67 9.69
N ALA A 75 -11.36 0.29 9.01
CA ALA A 75 -10.83 1.64 8.92
C ALA A 75 -10.78 2.33 10.29
N LEU A 76 -11.82 2.15 11.12
CA LEU A 76 -11.84 2.65 12.49
C LEU A 76 -10.69 2.08 13.33
N ARG A 77 -10.43 0.77 13.24
CA ARG A 77 -9.28 0.14 13.93
C ARG A 77 -7.93 0.72 13.49
N VAL A 78 -7.80 1.13 12.24
CA VAL A 78 -6.58 1.78 11.71
C VAL A 78 -6.41 3.17 12.30
N VAL A 79 -7.49 3.96 12.37
CA VAL A 79 -7.49 5.29 12.99
C VAL A 79 -7.16 5.19 14.47
N GLU A 80 -7.85 4.32 15.21
CA GLU A 80 -7.66 4.08 16.65
C GLU A 80 -6.24 3.60 16.99
N ALA A 81 -5.59 2.90 16.06
CA ALA A 81 -4.20 2.48 16.23
C ALA A 81 -3.19 3.63 16.09
N GLY A 82 -3.62 4.81 15.62
CA GLY A 82 -2.81 6.03 15.52
C GLY A 82 -2.24 6.30 14.13
N ALA A 83 -2.82 5.73 13.07
CA ALA A 83 -2.43 6.07 11.71
C ALA A 83 -2.80 7.53 11.37
N ASP A 84 -1.91 8.27 10.70
CA ASP A 84 -2.17 9.62 10.24
C ASP A 84 -2.94 9.62 8.89
N ILE A 85 -2.69 8.57 8.08
CA ILE A 85 -3.30 8.34 6.78
C ILE A 85 -3.91 6.94 6.79
N VAL A 86 -5.19 6.80 6.43
CA VAL A 86 -5.88 5.51 6.33
C VAL A 86 -5.92 5.11 4.86
N ALA A 87 -5.26 4.00 4.51
CA ALA A 87 -5.33 3.44 3.16
C ALA A 87 -6.49 2.43 3.06
N LEU A 88 -7.29 2.58 2.02
CA LEU A 88 -8.40 1.68 1.68
C LEU A 88 -8.25 1.24 0.23
N ASP A 89 -8.57 0.00 -0.05
CA ASP A 89 -8.90 -0.42 -1.42
C ASP A 89 -9.98 0.52 -1.97
N ALA A 90 -9.81 1.07 -3.17
CA ALA A 90 -10.78 1.97 -3.80
C ALA A 90 -11.31 1.42 -5.14
N THR A 91 -11.12 0.12 -5.38
CA THR A 91 -11.68 -0.57 -6.55
C THR A 91 -13.19 -0.75 -6.41
N ASN A 92 -13.86 -1.03 -7.53
CA ASN A 92 -15.30 -1.36 -7.57
C ASN A 92 -15.61 -2.83 -7.25
N ARG A 93 -14.63 -3.59 -6.76
CA ARG A 93 -14.82 -4.99 -6.39
C ARG A 93 -15.75 -5.11 -5.18
N PRO A 94 -16.46 -6.25 -5.01
CA PRO A 94 -17.35 -6.44 -3.87
C PRO A 94 -16.60 -6.34 -2.52
N ARG A 95 -17.22 -5.61 -1.59
CA ARG A 95 -16.78 -5.54 -0.18
C ARG A 95 -17.52 -6.57 0.66
N PRO A 96 -16.89 -7.08 1.75
CA PRO A 96 -17.57 -7.87 2.75
C PRO A 96 -18.86 -7.19 3.24
N GLY A 97 -19.92 -7.97 3.43
CA GLY A 97 -21.20 -7.46 3.93
C GLY A 97 -21.95 -6.51 2.98
N GLY A 98 -21.46 -6.28 1.76
CA GLY A 98 -22.08 -5.35 0.81
C GLY A 98 -21.90 -3.88 1.18
N GLU A 99 -20.92 -3.55 2.03
CA GLU A 99 -20.61 -2.17 2.38
C GLU A 99 -20.22 -1.35 1.14
N LEU A 100 -20.59 -0.07 1.15
CA LEU A 100 -20.28 0.86 0.07
C LEU A 100 -19.09 1.73 0.47
N LEU A 101 -18.10 1.84 -0.43
CA LEU A 101 -16.92 2.68 -0.22
C LEU A 101 -17.30 4.14 0.10
N ALA A 102 -18.31 4.68 -0.61
CA ALA A 102 -18.79 6.04 -0.39
C ALA A 102 -19.28 6.27 1.06
N THR A 103 -19.96 5.27 1.64
CA THR A 103 -20.44 5.32 3.03
C THR A 103 -19.25 5.32 3.99
N ILE A 104 -18.27 4.44 3.78
CA ILE A 104 -17.06 4.36 4.61
C ILE A 104 -16.31 5.71 4.60
N VAL A 105 -16.08 6.28 3.41
CA VAL A 105 -15.36 7.55 3.25
C VAL A 105 -16.11 8.70 3.92
N THR A 106 -17.43 8.76 3.75
CA THR A 106 -18.28 9.78 4.37
C THR A 106 -18.17 9.72 5.89
N GLU A 107 -18.30 8.52 6.46
CA GLU A 107 -18.24 8.33 7.92
C GLU A 107 -16.87 8.70 8.49
N LEU A 108 -15.78 8.25 7.86
CA LEU A 108 -14.42 8.57 8.30
C LEU A 108 -14.15 10.06 8.28
N LYS A 109 -14.59 10.78 7.24
CA LYS A 109 -14.40 12.23 7.15
C LYS A 109 -15.22 12.99 8.19
N GLN A 110 -16.40 12.49 8.54
CA GLN A 110 -17.25 13.11 9.57
C GLN A 110 -16.67 12.89 10.97
N GLN A 111 -16.26 11.66 11.29
CA GLN A 111 -15.75 11.30 12.62
C GLN A 111 -14.30 11.74 12.83
N TYR A 112 -13.47 11.72 11.78
CA TYR A 112 -12.03 11.94 11.85
C TYR A 112 -11.55 12.91 10.76
N PRO A 113 -11.99 14.18 10.78
CA PRO A 113 -11.71 15.17 9.73
C PRO A 113 -10.21 15.54 9.59
N HIS A 114 -9.38 15.16 10.55
CA HIS A 114 -7.94 15.41 10.54
C HIS A 114 -7.13 14.26 9.93
N ASN A 115 -7.69 13.06 9.84
CA ASN A 115 -7.07 11.93 9.17
C ASN A 115 -7.19 12.12 7.65
N ARG A 116 -6.13 11.74 6.93
CA ARG A 116 -6.18 11.70 5.47
C ARG A 116 -6.57 10.31 4.99
N LEU A 117 -7.27 10.25 3.87
CA LEU A 117 -7.65 9.00 3.23
C LEU A 117 -6.81 8.78 1.97
N MET A 118 -6.23 7.59 1.85
CA MET A 118 -5.48 7.15 0.67
C MET A 118 -6.25 6.05 -0.06
N ALA A 119 -6.49 6.26 -1.36
CA ALA A 119 -7.16 5.32 -2.23
C ALA A 119 -6.14 4.41 -2.89
N ASP A 120 -6.16 3.11 -2.57
CA ASP A 120 -5.40 2.12 -3.34
C ASP A 120 -6.22 1.73 -4.58
N VAL A 121 -5.69 2.03 -5.76
CA VAL A 121 -6.41 1.87 -7.03
C VAL A 121 -5.70 0.89 -7.96
N ALA A 122 -6.48 0.29 -8.87
CA ALA A 122 -5.97 -0.60 -9.91
C ALA A 122 -6.07 0.03 -11.31
N THR A 123 -7.04 0.91 -11.51
CA THR A 123 -7.33 1.56 -12.79
C THR A 123 -7.44 3.08 -12.66
N LEU A 124 -7.44 3.77 -13.80
CA LEU A 124 -7.70 5.21 -13.85
C LEU A 124 -9.11 5.52 -13.31
N ASP A 125 -10.11 4.74 -13.71
CA ASP A 125 -11.49 4.95 -13.29
C ASP A 125 -11.67 4.82 -11.78
N ASP A 126 -10.94 3.90 -11.13
CA ASP A 126 -10.89 3.83 -9.67
C ASP A 126 -10.38 5.14 -9.07
N GLY A 127 -9.31 5.72 -9.63
CA GLY A 127 -8.73 6.98 -9.18
C GLY A 127 -9.65 8.17 -9.36
N LEU A 128 -10.34 8.27 -10.51
CA LEU A 128 -11.33 9.32 -10.78
C LEU A 128 -12.48 9.24 -9.78
N ARG A 129 -13.06 8.04 -9.58
CA ARG A 129 -14.13 7.84 -8.58
C ARG A 129 -13.64 8.13 -7.16
N ALA A 130 -12.42 7.72 -6.81
CA ALA A 130 -11.86 8.00 -5.49
C ALA A 130 -11.72 9.50 -5.23
N ALA A 131 -11.30 10.28 -6.23
CA ALA A 131 -11.25 11.74 -6.11
C ALA A 131 -12.63 12.37 -5.95
N GLU A 132 -13.66 11.87 -6.63
CA GLU A 132 -15.06 12.30 -6.46
C GLU A 132 -15.61 11.99 -5.06
N LEU A 133 -15.27 10.83 -4.50
CA LEU A 133 -15.57 10.47 -3.10
C LEU A 133 -14.75 11.31 -2.10
N GLY A 134 -13.72 11.99 -2.59
CA GLY A 134 -12.90 12.95 -1.86
C GLY A 134 -11.73 12.32 -1.11
N PHE A 135 -11.17 11.22 -1.59
CA PHE A 135 -9.88 10.77 -1.09
C PHE A 135 -8.82 11.88 -1.22
N ASP A 136 -7.96 12.01 -0.21
CA ASP A 136 -6.91 13.04 -0.20
C ASP A 136 -5.69 12.63 -1.04
N ILE A 137 -5.46 11.32 -1.19
CA ILE A 137 -4.30 10.74 -1.87
C ILE A 137 -4.77 9.56 -2.72
N VAL A 138 -4.17 9.35 -3.90
CA VAL A 138 -4.40 8.16 -4.73
C VAL A 138 -3.10 7.40 -4.94
N GLY A 139 -3.09 6.08 -4.73
CA GLY A 139 -1.94 5.21 -4.86
C GLY A 139 -2.17 4.07 -5.87
N THR A 140 -1.18 3.78 -6.71
CA THR A 140 -1.24 2.73 -7.75
C THR A 140 -1.14 1.29 -7.23
N THR A 141 -1.30 1.11 -5.92
CA THR A 141 -1.01 -0.10 -5.14
C THR A 141 -1.63 -1.38 -5.69
N LEU A 142 -2.85 -1.32 -6.23
CA LEU A 142 -3.61 -2.49 -6.68
C LEU A 142 -3.50 -2.75 -8.19
N ALA A 143 -2.77 -1.91 -8.93
CA ALA A 143 -2.54 -2.14 -10.35
C ALA A 143 -1.78 -3.45 -10.53
N GLY A 144 -2.36 -4.43 -11.22
CA GLY A 144 -1.79 -5.78 -11.36
C GLY A 144 -2.13 -6.75 -10.23
N TYR A 145 -2.99 -6.35 -9.29
CA TYR A 145 -3.48 -7.16 -8.17
C TYR A 145 -5.01 -7.32 -8.19
N THR A 146 -5.63 -7.03 -9.33
CA THR A 146 -7.05 -7.28 -9.61
C THR A 146 -7.18 -8.11 -10.88
N THR A 147 -8.28 -8.86 -11.02
CA THR A 147 -8.48 -9.77 -12.17
C THR A 147 -8.42 -9.04 -13.52
N ASP A 148 -8.93 -7.81 -13.58
CA ASP A 148 -8.93 -6.95 -14.77
C ASP A 148 -7.57 -6.26 -15.05
N THR A 149 -6.61 -6.31 -14.12
CA THR A 149 -5.30 -5.68 -14.28
C THR A 149 -4.11 -6.63 -14.15
N VAL A 150 -4.32 -7.90 -13.78
CA VAL A 150 -3.26 -8.90 -13.50
C VAL A 150 -2.21 -9.00 -14.62
N GLU A 151 -2.64 -8.80 -15.87
CA GLU A 151 -1.78 -8.81 -17.05
C GLU A 151 -0.67 -7.74 -17.00
N ARG A 152 -0.95 -6.60 -16.36
CA ARG A 152 0.01 -5.50 -16.18
C ARG A 152 1.15 -5.88 -15.23
N ALA A 153 0.96 -6.88 -14.38
CA ALA A 153 1.99 -7.37 -13.46
C ALA A 153 3.00 -8.32 -14.12
N ARG A 154 2.76 -8.77 -15.36
CA ARG A 154 3.58 -9.82 -16.02
C ARG A 154 5.07 -9.48 -16.10
N CYS A 155 5.41 -8.22 -16.33
CA CYS A 155 6.81 -7.77 -16.39
C CYS A 155 7.44 -7.57 -15.01
N GLY A 156 6.67 -7.62 -13.92
CA GLY A 156 7.16 -7.41 -12.56
C GLY A 156 7.60 -5.97 -12.26
N GLU A 157 7.17 -5.02 -13.09
CA GLU A 157 7.53 -3.59 -13.02
C GLU A 157 6.39 -2.73 -12.47
N PRO A 158 6.67 -1.54 -11.91
CA PRO A 158 5.63 -0.59 -11.52
C PRO A 158 4.79 -0.13 -12.72
N ASP A 159 3.50 0.12 -12.51
CA ASP A 159 2.58 0.58 -13.58
C ASP A 159 2.73 2.09 -13.81
N MET A 160 3.76 2.46 -14.58
CA MET A 160 4.08 3.85 -14.91
C MET A 160 3.03 4.52 -15.81
N ASP A 161 2.31 3.73 -16.62
CA ASP A 161 1.28 4.27 -17.51
C ASP A 161 0.04 4.68 -16.71
N LEU A 162 -0.38 3.86 -15.74
CA LEU A 162 -1.41 4.24 -14.78
C LEU A 162 -0.99 5.48 -13.98
N LEU A 163 0.25 5.53 -13.48
CA LEU A 163 0.76 6.68 -12.75
C LEU A 163 0.60 7.98 -13.56
N ARG A 164 1.09 8.01 -14.81
CA ARG A 164 0.99 9.19 -15.67
C ARG A 164 -0.47 9.57 -15.94
N ALA A 165 -1.33 8.60 -16.18
CA ALA A 165 -2.75 8.83 -16.44
C ALA A 165 -3.47 9.46 -15.23
N LEU A 166 -3.15 9.01 -14.02
CA LEU A 166 -3.68 9.55 -12.77
C LEU A 166 -3.15 10.96 -12.50
N VAL A 167 -1.83 11.17 -12.60
CA VAL A 167 -1.19 12.49 -12.40
C VAL A 167 -1.77 13.54 -13.35
N ALA A 168 -2.05 13.17 -14.59
CA ALA A 168 -2.60 14.10 -15.58
C ALA A 168 -4.06 14.52 -15.31
N GLN A 169 -4.83 13.71 -14.57
CA GLN A 169 -6.28 13.91 -14.42
C GLN A 169 -6.72 14.23 -13.00
N LEU A 170 -5.92 13.87 -12.00
CA LEU A 170 -6.27 14.06 -10.60
C LEU A 170 -5.64 15.34 -10.03
N PRO A 171 -6.42 16.15 -9.30
CA PRO A 171 -5.88 17.33 -8.63
C PRO A 171 -5.16 17.01 -7.31
N CYS A 172 -5.33 15.79 -6.80
CA CYS A 172 -4.74 15.35 -5.54
C CYS A 172 -3.37 14.64 -5.74
N PRO A 173 -2.54 14.56 -4.69
CA PRO A 173 -1.28 13.82 -4.75
C PRO A 173 -1.46 12.36 -5.20
N VAL A 174 -0.68 11.96 -6.21
CA VAL A 174 -0.62 10.58 -6.68
C VAL A 174 0.68 9.92 -6.20
N VAL A 175 0.58 8.74 -5.61
CA VAL A 175 1.69 7.95 -5.08
C VAL A 175 1.94 6.73 -5.97
N LEU A 176 3.21 6.57 -6.37
CA LEU A 176 3.63 5.34 -7.03
C LEU A 176 3.82 4.25 -5.97
N GLU A 177 3.06 3.17 -6.05
CA GLU A 177 3.17 2.02 -5.17
C GLU A 177 2.93 0.73 -5.94
N GLY A 178 3.69 -0.31 -5.60
CA GLY A 178 3.60 -1.62 -6.24
C GLY A 178 4.79 -1.87 -7.17
N ARG A 179 5.47 -3.00 -6.93
CA ARG A 179 6.55 -3.54 -7.78
C ARG A 179 7.75 -2.61 -8.04
N VAL A 180 7.95 -1.57 -7.22
CA VAL A 180 9.18 -0.77 -7.26
C VAL A 180 10.32 -1.56 -6.61
N TRP A 181 11.37 -1.85 -7.38
CA TRP A 181 12.51 -2.65 -6.98
C TRP A 181 13.85 -1.93 -7.05
N THR A 182 13.98 -0.89 -7.87
CA THR A 182 15.26 -0.20 -8.07
C THR A 182 15.18 1.31 -7.85
N PRO A 183 16.29 1.97 -7.49
CA PRO A 183 16.37 3.43 -7.41
C PRO A 183 16.01 4.12 -8.74
N GLU A 184 16.32 3.50 -9.89
CA GLU A 184 15.98 4.04 -11.20
C GLU A 184 14.46 4.13 -11.39
N GLN A 185 13.72 3.13 -10.92
CA GLN A 185 12.26 3.14 -10.94
C GLN A 185 11.69 4.21 -10.00
N VAL A 186 12.32 4.46 -8.85
CA VAL A 186 11.96 5.58 -7.96
C VAL A 186 12.12 6.92 -8.69
N ARG A 187 13.28 7.12 -9.35
CA ARG A 187 13.53 8.33 -10.16
C ARG A 187 12.49 8.49 -11.28
N GLN A 188 12.21 7.42 -12.03
CA GLN A 188 11.19 7.43 -13.08
C GLN A 188 9.80 7.78 -12.56
N GLY A 189 9.45 7.32 -11.34
CA GLY A 189 8.18 7.66 -10.69
C GLY A 189 8.05 9.17 -10.44
N PHE A 190 9.09 9.79 -9.87
CA PHE A 190 9.11 11.24 -9.68
C PHE A 190 9.10 12.01 -11.01
N GLU A 191 9.83 11.54 -12.02
CA GLU A 191 9.80 12.14 -13.38
C GLU A 191 8.44 12.04 -14.05
N ALA A 192 7.68 11.00 -13.74
CA ALA A 192 6.28 10.83 -14.17
C ALA A 192 5.28 11.65 -13.34
N GLY A 193 5.75 12.40 -12.33
CA GLY A 193 4.94 13.30 -11.51
C GLY A 193 4.37 12.69 -10.24
N ALA A 194 4.86 11.54 -9.78
CA ALA A 194 4.49 11.00 -8.48
C ALA A 194 4.87 12.00 -7.36
N TRP A 195 3.94 12.22 -6.43
CA TRP A 195 4.19 12.99 -5.22
C TRP A 195 5.12 12.27 -4.25
N ALA A 196 4.97 10.94 -4.17
CA ALA A 196 5.82 10.06 -3.38
C ALA A 196 5.91 8.67 -4.04
N VAL A 197 6.90 7.88 -3.63
CA VAL A 197 7.05 6.49 -4.05
C VAL A 197 7.12 5.60 -2.81
N VAL A 198 6.25 4.58 -2.75
CA VAL A 198 6.25 3.58 -1.68
C VAL A 198 6.97 2.32 -2.16
N VAL A 199 8.00 1.93 -1.40
CA VAL A 199 8.81 0.73 -1.68
C VAL A 199 8.66 -0.27 -0.54
N GLY A 200 8.11 -1.45 -0.85
CA GLY A 200 7.85 -2.51 0.11
C GLY A 200 8.87 -3.64 0.04
N SER A 201 8.62 -4.59 -0.87
CA SER A 201 9.37 -5.86 -0.98
C SER A 201 10.87 -5.70 -1.12
N ALA A 202 11.32 -4.70 -1.88
CA ALA A 202 12.74 -4.45 -2.14
C ALA A 202 13.54 -3.97 -0.92
N ILE A 203 12.87 -3.60 0.17
CA ILE A 203 13.49 -3.14 1.41
C ILE A 203 13.15 -4.06 2.58
N THR A 204 11.87 -4.40 2.75
CA THR A 204 11.36 -5.00 4.00
C THR A 204 11.07 -6.49 3.92
N ARG A 205 11.29 -7.13 2.77
CA ARG A 205 11.09 -8.58 2.58
C ARG A 205 12.41 -9.27 2.20
N PRO A 206 13.33 -9.45 3.16
CA PRO A 206 14.66 -10.01 2.88
C PRO A 206 14.60 -11.38 2.20
N HIS A 207 13.62 -12.23 2.52
CA HIS A 207 13.45 -13.51 1.82
C HIS A 207 13.19 -13.35 0.31
N GLN A 208 12.39 -12.36 -0.12
CA GLN A 208 12.15 -12.09 -1.55
C GLN A 208 13.39 -11.49 -2.21
N ILE A 209 14.12 -10.62 -1.50
CA ILE A 209 15.39 -10.06 -1.97
C ILE A 209 16.39 -11.21 -2.20
N THR A 210 16.57 -12.10 -1.22
CA THR A 210 17.42 -13.29 -1.33
C THR A 210 17.01 -14.15 -2.52
N GLN A 211 15.72 -14.45 -2.68
CA GLN A 211 15.23 -15.23 -3.83
C GLN A 211 15.62 -14.61 -5.18
N ARG A 212 15.57 -13.28 -5.32
CA ARG A 212 16.02 -12.59 -6.54
C ARG A 212 17.53 -12.70 -6.75
N PHE A 213 18.34 -12.68 -5.69
CA PHE A 213 19.78 -12.95 -5.84
C PHE A 213 20.05 -14.40 -6.26
N LEU A 214 19.28 -15.36 -5.75
CA LEU A 214 19.44 -16.77 -6.09
C LEU A 214 19.14 -17.07 -7.57
N THR A 215 18.26 -16.31 -8.24
CA THR A 215 18.03 -16.49 -9.70
C THR A 215 19.26 -16.15 -10.54
N GLY A 216 20.21 -15.38 -9.99
CA GLY A 216 21.48 -15.07 -10.64
C GLY A 216 22.55 -16.15 -10.46
N ILE A 217 22.31 -17.19 -9.65
CA ILE A 217 23.25 -18.30 -9.51
C ILE A 217 23.23 -19.13 -10.80
N PRO A 218 24.37 -19.32 -11.48
CA PRO A 218 24.43 -20.14 -12.68
C PRO A 218 23.97 -21.57 -12.40
N GLN A 219 23.07 -22.11 -13.23
CA GLN A 219 22.54 -23.48 -13.09
C GLN A 219 23.61 -24.58 -13.28
N HIS A 220 24.83 -24.20 -13.68
CA HIS A 220 25.97 -25.11 -13.87
C HIS A 220 27.04 -25.02 -12.78
N SER A 221 26.81 -24.24 -11.72
CA SER A 221 27.67 -24.23 -10.54
C SER A 221 27.38 -25.48 -9.71
N ARG A 222 28.27 -26.46 -9.89
CA ARG A 222 28.24 -27.87 -9.45
C ARG A 222 27.81 -28.10 -7.99
N GLN A 223 27.20 -29.27 -7.80
CA GLN A 223 27.16 -30.04 -6.55
C GLN A 223 28.53 -30.14 -5.89
#